data_AF-A0AAN7R2M5-F1
#
_entry.id   AF-A0AAN7R2M5-F1
#
_cell.length_a   1.000
_cell.length_b   1.000
_cell.length_c   1.000
_cell.angle_alpha   90.00
_cell.angle_beta   90.00
_cell.angle_gamma   90.00
#
_symmetry.space_group_name_H-M   'P 1'
#
loop_
_entity.id
_entity.type
_entity.pdbx_description
1 polymer ?
#
loop_
_entity_poly.entity_id
_entity_poly.type
_entity_poly.pdbx_seq_one_letter_code
_entity_poly.pdbx_strand_id
1 'polypeptide(L)'
;MTTELLEIQPRLLKFTFELKKQSSCSVVLTNKTEQYVAFKVKTTSPRKYIVHPNSGVIKPKSSFSVTVTMQAQKVAPPEMPSKDKFLVQSSLVPYGTSEDEISPTIFAKESGYYIEEKKIGVSFATVSPVQSPLNLPTDVQKEGPCSDTLAQRDRVDSGVENIPPPQRVSEDMEVLEAEMIPQSHLKETNETGTRHLCNGNGQTNETDWQDPNLTLEELKSKLRVMDINLKEADLTVEKLTEERRAIKREKEKLDRDLELLRKSRTKKVQVGFPLLYLATVALISVIVGFLASS
;
A
#
# COMPACT_ATOMS: atom_id res chain seq x y z
N MET A 1 10.16 26.47 -27.05
CA MET A 1 10.06 24.99 -26.99
C MET A 1 9.74 24.63 -25.55
N THR A 2 8.65 23.91 -25.28
CA THR A 2 8.35 23.42 -23.93
C THR A 2 9.31 22.30 -23.59
N THR A 3 10.18 22.48 -22.59
CA THR A 3 11.09 21.45 -22.12
C THR A 3 10.29 20.38 -21.37
N GLU A 4 10.10 19.24 -22.01
CA GLU A 4 9.43 18.09 -21.43
C GLU A 4 10.41 17.34 -20.50
N LEU A 5 10.10 17.20 -19.20
CA LEU A 5 11.01 16.54 -18.25
C LEU A 5 10.79 15.02 -18.25
N LEU A 6 9.56 14.59 -18.01
CA LEU A 6 9.21 13.17 -17.87
C LEU A 6 8.21 12.71 -18.93
N GLU A 7 8.55 11.70 -19.71
CA GLU A 7 7.57 10.94 -20.47
C GLU A 7 6.84 9.95 -19.54
N ILE A 8 5.51 9.87 -19.65
CA ILE A 8 4.68 9.04 -18.78
C ILE A 8 3.89 8.04 -19.61
N GLN A 9 4.06 6.75 -19.33
CA GLN A 9 3.31 5.68 -19.97
C GLN A 9 2.81 4.63 -18.98
N PRO A 10 1.53 4.23 -19.04
CA PRO A 10 0.47 4.77 -19.89
C PRO A 10 -0.14 6.08 -19.33
N ARG A 11 -0.76 6.90 -20.20
CA ARG A 11 -1.48 8.14 -19.79
C ARG A 11 -2.91 7.86 -19.28
N LEU A 12 -3.37 6.63 -19.39
CA LEU A 12 -4.66 6.15 -18.91
C LEU A 12 -4.46 4.82 -18.19
N LEU A 13 -4.71 4.80 -16.88
CA LEU A 13 -4.62 3.58 -16.08
C LEU A 13 -5.89 2.76 -16.21
N LYS A 14 -5.69 1.46 -16.47
CA LYS A 14 -6.77 0.49 -16.57
C LYS A 14 -6.72 -0.39 -15.33
N PHE A 15 -7.80 -0.36 -14.54
CA PHE A 15 -7.96 -1.24 -13.40
C PHE A 15 -9.06 -2.24 -13.69
N THR A 16 -8.80 -3.50 -13.41
CA THR A 16 -9.85 -4.52 -13.41
C THR A 16 -10.67 -4.35 -12.14
N PHE A 17 -11.98 -4.13 -12.29
CA PHE A 17 -12.85 -3.96 -11.13
C PHE A 17 -13.45 -5.30 -10.70
N GLU A 18 -13.14 -5.71 -9.47
CA GLU A 18 -13.75 -6.86 -8.80
C GLU A 18 -14.16 -6.48 -7.38
N LEU A 19 -15.37 -6.85 -6.96
CA LEU A 19 -15.86 -6.55 -5.61
C LEU A 19 -14.97 -7.20 -4.56
N LYS A 20 -14.66 -6.45 -3.50
CA LYS A 20 -13.82 -6.87 -2.36
C LYS A 20 -12.40 -7.30 -2.72
N LYS A 21 -11.91 -7.01 -3.93
CA LYS A 21 -10.53 -7.29 -4.35
C LYS A 21 -9.77 -6.03 -4.71
N GLN A 22 -8.47 -6.05 -4.47
CA GLN A 22 -7.56 -5.01 -4.93
C GLN A 22 -7.18 -5.24 -6.40
N SER A 23 -6.81 -4.17 -7.09
CA SER A 23 -6.28 -4.23 -8.45
C SER A 23 -5.11 -3.26 -8.57
N SER A 24 -4.02 -3.70 -9.21
CA SER A 24 -2.81 -2.90 -9.36
C SER A 24 -2.44 -2.73 -10.83
N CYS A 25 -1.85 -1.59 -11.16
CA CYS A 25 -1.19 -1.35 -12.44
C CYS A 25 0.09 -0.53 -12.22
N SER A 26 0.98 -0.53 -13.21
CA SER A 26 2.24 0.21 -13.15
C SER A 26 2.26 1.36 -14.15
N VAL A 27 2.91 2.44 -13.76
CA VAL A 27 3.18 3.61 -14.59
C VAL A 27 4.68 3.79 -14.69
N VAL A 28 5.19 3.90 -15.90
CA VAL A 28 6.60 4.17 -16.16
C VAL A 28 6.78 5.67 -16.39
N LEU A 29 7.68 6.25 -15.60
CA LEU A 29 8.14 7.63 -15.70
C LEU A 29 9.54 7.61 -16.32
N THR A 30 9.70 8.11 -17.53
CA THR A 30 10.99 8.14 -18.26
C THR A 30 11.54 9.56 -18.30
N ASN A 31 12.72 9.75 -17.70
CA ASN A 31 13.41 11.05 -17.72
C ASN A 31 14.05 11.27 -19.09
N LYS A 32 13.59 12.31 -19.80
CA LYS A 32 14.11 12.67 -21.13
C LYS A 32 15.34 13.58 -21.09
N THR A 33 15.66 14.10 -19.91
CA THR A 33 16.72 15.09 -19.70
C THR A 33 18.08 14.44 -19.37
N GLU A 34 19.13 15.25 -19.42
CA GLU A 34 20.49 14.87 -18.95
C GLU A 34 20.70 15.16 -17.45
N GLN A 35 19.66 15.58 -16.73
CA GLN A 35 19.72 15.98 -15.33
C GLN A 35 18.86 15.06 -14.45
N TYR A 36 19.05 15.13 -13.14
CA TYR A 36 18.21 14.41 -12.19
C TYR A 36 16.83 15.09 -12.13
N VAL A 37 15.78 14.28 -12.08
CA VAL A 37 14.41 14.78 -11.99
C VAL A 37 13.75 14.19 -10.75
N ALA A 38 13.32 15.04 -9.83
CA ALA A 38 12.47 14.64 -8.73
C ALA A 38 11.02 14.56 -9.22
N PHE A 39 10.26 13.58 -8.75
CA PHE A 39 8.84 13.44 -9.04
C PHE A 39 8.01 13.31 -7.77
N LYS A 40 6.73 13.69 -7.88
CA LYS A 40 5.71 13.46 -6.86
C LYS A 40 4.38 13.15 -7.52
N VAL A 41 3.73 12.08 -7.07
CA VAL A 41 2.43 11.64 -7.55
C VAL A 41 1.35 12.04 -6.56
N LYS A 42 0.34 12.77 -7.04
CA LYS A 42 -0.87 13.15 -6.29
C LYS A 42 -2.08 12.51 -6.94
N THR A 43 -3.14 12.31 -6.17
CA THR A 43 -4.41 11.75 -6.66
C THR A 43 -5.59 12.54 -6.12
N THR A 44 -6.67 12.61 -6.90
CA THR A 44 -7.94 13.19 -6.44
C THR A 44 -8.69 12.27 -5.46
N SER A 45 -8.28 11.00 -5.34
CA SER A 45 -8.98 9.98 -4.56
C SER A 45 -8.03 9.15 -3.69
N PRO A 46 -7.34 9.75 -2.69
CA PRO A 46 -6.31 9.08 -1.89
C PRO A 46 -6.84 7.94 -1.00
N ARG A 47 -8.14 7.90 -0.74
CA ARG A 47 -8.77 6.77 0.00
C ARG A 47 -8.98 5.54 -0.88
N LYS A 48 -9.06 5.70 -2.20
CA LYS A 48 -9.31 4.61 -3.16
C LYS A 48 -8.02 4.03 -3.72
N TYR A 49 -6.95 4.82 -3.79
CA TYR A 49 -5.71 4.44 -4.45
C TYR A 49 -4.52 4.62 -3.52
N ILE A 50 -3.66 3.62 -3.50
CA ILE A 50 -2.32 3.69 -2.90
C ILE A 50 -1.32 3.78 -4.05
N VAL A 51 -0.36 4.70 -3.93
CA VAL A 51 0.72 4.87 -4.91
C VAL A 51 2.04 4.55 -4.22
N HIS A 52 2.83 3.66 -4.80
CA HIS A 52 4.12 3.26 -4.25
C HIS A 52 5.20 3.09 -5.34
N PRO A 53 6.34 3.80 -5.22
CA PRO A 53 6.55 4.96 -4.36
C PRO A 53 5.76 6.18 -4.87
N ASN A 54 5.44 7.13 -3.99
CA ASN A 54 4.66 8.33 -4.34
C ASN A 54 5.54 9.56 -4.64
N SER A 55 6.84 9.50 -4.35
CA SER A 55 7.86 10.47 -4.73
C SER A 55 9.18 9.73 -4.94
N GLY A 56 10.14 10.41 -5.57
CA GLY A 56 11.47 9.85 -5.78
C GLY A 56 12.30 10.69 -6.74
N VAL A 57 13.53 10.26 -7.00
CA VAL A 57 14.43 10.88 -7.98
C VAL A 57 14.73 9.91 -9.12
N ILE A 58 14.63 10.38 -10.36
CA ILE A 58 14.93 9.62 -11.57
C ILE A 58 16.23 10.14 -12.16
N LYS A 59 17.20 9.24 -12.31
CA LYS A 59 18.50 9.54 -12.94
C LYS A 59 18.34 10.03 -14.38
N PRO A 60 19.32 10.78 -14.92
CA PRO A 60 19.35 11.16 -16.32
C PRO A 60 19.10 9.96 -17.25
N LYS A 61 18.26 10.15 -18.27
CA LYS A 61 17.92 9.11 -19.28
C LYS A 61 17.41 7.77 -18.73
N SER A 62 17.02 7.73 -17.47
CA SER A 62 16.53 6.51 -16.82
C SER A 62 15.00 6.48 -16.78
N SER A 63 14.45 5.32 -16.45
CA SER A 63 13.02 5.13 -16.24
C SER A 63 12.75 4.58 -14.85
N PHE A 64 11.60 4.95 -14.29
CA PHE A 64 11.18 4.55 -12.96
C PHE A 64 9.74 4.04 -12.99
N SER A 65 9.49 2.89 -12.37
CA SER A 65 8.16 2.27 -12.33
C SER A 65 7.46 2.58 -11.02
N VAL A 66 6.29 3.22 -11.11
CA VAL A 66 5.40 3.51 -9.99
C VAL A 66 4.22 2.54 -10.02
N THR A 67 3.98 1.83 -8.92
CA THR A 67 2.80 0.97 -8.78
C THR A 67 1.64 1.74 -8.17
N VAL A 68 0.48 1.63 -8.81
CA VAL A 68 -0.77 2.20 -8.32
C VAL A 68 -1.72 1.04 -8.01
N THR A 69 -2.15 0.94 -6.75
CA THR A 69 -3.05 -0.08 -6.25
C THR A 69 -4.38 0.53 -5.87
N MET A 70 -5.45 0.11 -6.56
CA MET A 70 -6.82 0.40 -6.18
C MET A 70 -7.24 -0.51 -5.02
N GLN A 71 -7.76 0.11 -3.97
CA GLN A 71 -8.27 -0.56 -2.79
C GLN A 71 -9.57 -1.30 -3.06
N ALA A 72 -9.78 -2.40 -2.33
CA ALA A 72 -10.97 -3.23 -2.43
C ALA A 72 -12.25 -2.42 -2.17
N GLN A 73 -13.11 -2.31 -3.19
CA GLN A 73 -14.38 -1.60 -3.08
C GLN A 73 -15.49 -2.55 -2.61
N LYS A 74 -16.35 -2.06 -1.71
CA LYS A 74 -17.53 -2.80 -1.23
C LYS A 74 -18.74 -2.67 -2.16
N VAL A 75 -18.76 -1.62 -2.97
CA VAL A 75 -19.87 -1.25 -3.86
C VAL A 75 -19.28 -1.01 -5.25
N ALA A 76 -19.99 -1.44 -6.29
CA ALA A 76 -19.59 -1.15 -7.67
C ALA A 76 -19.57 0.37 -7.92
N PRO A 77 -18.57 0.91 -8.64
CA PRO A 77 -18.54 2.31 -9.00
C PRO A 77 -19.83 2.70 -9.73
N PRO A 78 -20.55 3.76 -9.29
CA PRO A 78 -21.80 4.18 -9.91
C PRO A 78 -21.61 4.77 -11.32
N GLU A 79 -20.39 5.14 -11.69
CA GLU A 79 -20.05 5.71 -12.99
C GLU A 79 -18.84 5.01 -13.62
N MET A 80 -19.00 4.60 -14.88
CA MET A 80 -17.98 4.04 -15.76
C MET A 80 -18.01 4.91 -17.03
N PRO A 81 -17.14 5.93 -17.23
CA PRO A 81 -15.74 6.04 -16.81
C PRO A 81 -15.50 6.68 -15.43
N SER A 82 -14.30 6.45 -14.88
CA SER A 82 -13.86 7.06 -13.62
C SER A 82 -13.59 8.55 -13.77
N LYS A 83 -14.03 9.35 -12.80
CA LYS A 83 -13.65 10.77 -12.66
C LYS A 83 -12.30 10.96 -11.96
N ASP A 84 -11.75 9.88 -11.39
CA ASP A 84 -10.51 9.92 -10.63
C ASP A 84 -9.31 10.23 -11.56
N LYS A 85 -8.38 11.06 -11.07
CA LYS A 85 -7.19 11.49 -11.82
C LYS A 85 -5.95 11.43 -10.94
N PHE A 86 -4.81 11.15 -11.56
CA PHE A 86 -3.51 11.32 -10.96
C PHE A 86 -2.79 12.51 -11.59
N LEU A 87 -1.95 13.16 -10.79
CA LEU A 87 -1.10 14.27 -11.19
C LEU A 87 0.33 13.92 -10.82
N VAL A 88 1.22 13.86 -11.81
CA VAL A 88 2.65 13.74 -11.62
C VAL A 88 3.24 15.14 -11.72
N GLN A 89 3.83 15.61 -10.62
CA GLN A 89 4.66 16.80 -10.59
C GLN A 89 6.11 16.38 -10.76
N SER A 90 6.87 17.13 -11.54
CA SER A 90 8.29 16.86 -11.77
C SER A 90 9.10 18.14 -11.81
N SER A 91 10.32 18.09 -11.31
CA SER A 91 11.24 19.23 -11.27
C SER A 91 12.69 18.79 -11.40
N LEU A 92 13.51 19.64 -11.99
CA LEU A 92 14.95 19.42 -12.09
C LEU A 92 15.59 19.61 -10.72
N VAL A 93 16.46 18.67 -10.33
CA VAL A 93 17.18 18.72 -9.05
C VAL A 93 18.68 18.56 -9.26
N PRO A 94 19.52 19.05 -8.32
CA PRO A 94 20.97 18.92 -8.40
C PRO A 94 21.45 17.47 -8.54
N TYR A 95 22.64 17.31 -9.10
CA TYR A 95 23.30 16.02 -9.19
C TYR A 95 23.49 15.42 -7.79
N GLY A 96 23.20 14.13 -7.65
CA GLY A 96 23.41 13.40 -6.40
C GLY A 96 22.31 13.59 -5.35
N THR A 97 21.25 14.36 -5.66
CA THR A 97 20.08 14.50 -4.77
C THR A 97 19.54 13.11 -4.42
N SER A 98 19.51 12.81 -3.12
CA SER A 98 18.97 11.56 -2.59
C SER A 98 17.44 11.63 -2.42
N GLU A 99 16.78 10.49 -2.20
CA GLU A 99 15.32 10.46 -1.96
C GLU A 99 14.95 11.17 -0.65
N ASP A 100 15.81 11.10 0.36
CA ASP A 100 15.61 11.73 1.68
C ASP A 100 15.69 13.26 1.63
N GLU A 101 16.40 13.81 0.64
CA GLU A 101 16.54 15.25 0.40
C GLU A 101 15.35 15.86 -0.37
N ILE A 102 14.39 15.04 -0.82
CA ILE A 102 13.19 15.53 -1.52
C ILE A 102 12.25 16.20 -0.51
N SER A 103 12.53 17.47 -0.24
CA SER A 103 11.67 18.29 0.61
C SER A 103 10.37 18.69 -0.13
N PRO A 104 9.23 18.81 0.59
CA PRO A 104 7.97 19.26 -0.01
C PRO A 104 8.05 20.64 -0.68
N THR A 105 9.03 21.45 -0.31
CA THR A 105 9.27 22.80 -0.83
C THR A 105 9.67 22.78 -2.30
N ILE A 106 10.35 21.74 -2.81
CA ILE A 106 10.71 21.61 -4.25
C ILE A 106 9.46 21.68 -5.15
N PHE A 107 8.32 21.20 -4.63
CA PHE A 107 7.04 21.19 -5.36
C PHE A 107 6.11 22.34 -4.95
N ALA A 108 6.60 23.33 -4.20
CA ALA A 108 5.86 24.54 -3.86
C ALA A 108 6.03 25.59 -4.96
N LYS A 109 4.96 26.33 -5.27
CA LYS A 109 4.98 27.36 -6.32
C LYS A 109 5.96 28.51 -6.03
N GLU A 110 6.26 28.74 -4.75
CA GLU A 110 7.14 29.83 -4.28
C GLU A 110 8.62 29.45 -4.26
N SER A 111 8.96 28.20 -4.59
CA SER A 111 10.31 27.66 -4.47
C SER A 111 11.30 28.16 -5.54
N GLY A 112 10.79 28.84 -6.58
CA GLY A 112 11.59 29.26 -7.73
C GLY A 112 11.95 28.13 -8.71
N TYR A 113 11.68 26.87 -8.36
CA TYR A 113 11.87 25.75 -9.26
C TYR A 113 10.76 25.68 -10.31
N TYR A 114 11.13 25.31 -11.54
CA TYR A 114 10.16 24.96 -12.57
C TYR A 114 9.51 23.62 -12.21
N ILE A 115 8.18 23.57 -12.22
CA ILE A 115 7.39 22.37 -11.92
C ILE A 115 6.58 22.02 -13.17
N GLU A 116 6.90 20.88 -13.79
CA GLU A 116 6.09 20.29 -14.85
C GLU A 116 5.00 19.41 -14.22
N GLU A 117 3.74 19.65 -14.60
CA GLU A 117 2.59 18.87 -14.13
C GLU A 117 1.94 18.07 -15.27
N LYS A 118 1.81 16.76 -15.09
CA LYS A 118 1.16 15.86 -16.06
C LYS A 118 0.05 15.05 -15.43
N LYS A 119 -1.10 15.01 -16.12
CA LYS A 119 -2.30 14.28 -15.66
C LYS A 119 -2.36 12.89 -16.27
N ILE A 120 -2.75 11.92 -15.46
CA ILE A 120 -3.03 10.54 -15.87
C ILE A 120 -4.49 10.24 -15.54
N GLY A 121 -5.24 9.71 -16.51
CA GLY A 121 -6.63 9.33 -16.33
C GLY A 121 -6.79 7.93 -15.73
N VAL A 122 -8.00 7.60 -15.29
CA VAL A 122 -8.37 6.26 -14.81
C VAL A 122 -9.56 5.72 -15.58
N SER A 123 -9.50 4.43 -15.90
CA SER A 123 -10.60 3.66 -16.48
C SER A 123 -10.69 2.30 -15.80
N PHE A 124 -11.91 1.80 -15.72
CA PHE A 124 -12.19 0.49 -15.14
C PHE A 124 -12.56 -0.48 -16.27
N ALA A 125 -11.98 -1.67 -16.24
CA ALA A 125 -12.41 -2.79 -17.07
C ALA A 125 -13.30 -3.70 -16.21
N THR A 126 -14.52 -3.96 -16.68
CA THR A 126 -15.31 -5.08 -16.18
C THR A 126 -14.72 -6.35 -16.75
N VAL A 127 -14.42 -7.32 -15.88
CA VAL A 127 -14.16 -8.69 -16.32
C VAL A 127 -15.45 -9.20 -16.93
N SER A 128 -15.54 -9.24 -18.27
CA SER A 128 -16.64 -9.95 -18.91
C SER A 128 -16.62 -11.39 -18.43
N PRO A 129 -17.75 -11.99 -18.00
CA PRO A 129 -17.81 -13.43 -17.85
C PRO A 129 -17.42 -14.03 -19.19
N VAL A 130 -16.53 -15.02 -19.19
CA VAL A 130 -16.20 -15.80 -20.38
C VAL A 130 -17.52 -16.31 -20.97
N GLN A 131 -18.00 -15.67 -22.03
CA GLN A 131 -19.03 -16.25 -22.88
C GLN A 131 -18.32 -17.33 -23.69
N SER A 132 -18.26 -18.54 -23.13
CA SER A 132 -18.05 -19.75 -23.92
C SER A 132 -19.13 -19.75 -25.01
N PRO A 133 -18.79 -19.94 -26.30
CA PRO A 133 -19.79 -19.95 -27.35
C PRO A 133 -20.81 -21.07 -27.12
N LEU A 134 -22.08 -20.69 -27.29
CA LEU A 134 -23.28 -21.50 -27.18
C LEU A 134 -23.23 -22.83 -27.97
N ASN A 135 -23.90 -23.81 -27.38
CA ASN A 135 -24.20 -25.16 -27.84
C ASN A 135 -24.78 -25.25 -29.27
N LEU A 136 -24.45 -26.33 -29.99
CA LEU A 136 -25.26 -26.87 -31.07
C LEU A 136 -25.81 -28.25 -30.63
N PRO A 137 -27.12 -28.52 -30.72
CA PRO A 137 -27.66 -29.87 -30.56
C PRO A 137 -27.50 -30.64 -31.88
N THR A 138 -26.81 -31.78 -31.83
CA THR A 138 -26.72 -32.73 -32.95
C THR A 138 -27.78 -33.81 -32.77
N ASP A 139 -28.71 -33.94 -33.71
CA ASP A 139 -29.46 -35.17 -33.90
C ASP A 139 -29.69 -35.48 -35.40
N VAL A 140 -29.57 -36.78 -35.71
CA VAL A 140 -30.04 -37.55 -36.87
C VAL A 140 -29.28 -37.52 -38.23
N GLN A 141 -28.58 -38.66 -38.49
CA GLN A 141 -28.44 -39.49 -39.72
C GLN A 141 -27.82 -38.85 -41.00
N LYS A 142 -26.97 -39.51 -41.83
CA LYS A 142 -26.93 -40.92 -42.28
C LYS A 142 -25.72 -41.16 -43.23
N GLU A 143 -25.27 -42.43 -43.30
CA GLU A 143 -24.60 -43.16 -44.42
C GLU A 143 -23.03 -43.20 -44.46
N GLY A 144 -22.46 -44.43 -44.44
CA GLY A 144 -21.03 -44.81 -44.28
C GLY A 144 -20.23 -44.93 -45.59
N PRO A 145 -19.27 -45.90 -45.80
CA PRO A 145 -18.79 -47.02 -44.94
C PRO A 145 -17.22 -47.23 -44.91
N CYS A 146 -16.64 -47.94 -43.91
CA CYS A 146 -15.98 -49.29 -43.94
C CYS A 146 -14.55 -49.16 -43.30
N SER A 147 -13.96 -50.02 -42.46
CA SER A 147 -14.19 -51.44 -42.09
C SER A 147 -13.63 -51.78 -40.68
N ASP A 148 -14.36 -52.65 -39.97
CA ASP A 148 -14.00 -53.76 -39.07
C ASP A 148 -12.78 -53.73 -38.11
N THR A 149 -13.12 -53.56 -36.82
CA THR A 149 -12.97 -54.51 -35.68
C THR A 149 -11.94 -55.66 -35.75
N LEU A 150 -11.08 -55.80 -34.73
CA LEU A 150 -11.06 -56.95 -33.80
C LEU A 150 -10.00 -56.86 -32.69
N ALA A 151 -10.48 -56.98 -31.44
CA ALA A 151 -9.88 -57.58 -30.23
C ALA A 151 -8.52 -57.05 -29.72
N GLN A 152 -8.23 -56.94 -28.42
CA GLN A 152 -8.57 -57.86 -27.33
C GLN A 152 -8.35 -57.17 -25.97
N ARG A 153 -9.18 -57.57 -25.02
CA ARG A 153 -9.22 -57.12 -23.62
C ARG A 153 -8.23 -57.92 -22.74
N ASP A 154 -8.05 -57.40 -21.53
CA ASP A 154 -7.68 -58.07 -20.26
C ASP A 154 -6.20 -58.13 -19.85
N ARG A 155 -5.85 -57.34 -18.82
CA ARG A 155 -5.80 -57.84 -17.43
C ARG A 155 -5.65 -56.72 -16.39
N VAL A 156 -6.41 -56.89 -15.31
CA VAL A 156 -6.42 -56.19 -14.02
C VAL A 156 -5.34 -56.80 -13.11
N ASP A 157 -4.63 -56.02 -12.29
CA ASP A 157 -4.86 -55.94 -10.83
C ASP A 157 -3.77 -55.19 -10.02
N SER A 158 -4.29 -54.44 -9.05
CA SER A 158 -3.81 -54.09 -7.70
C SER A 158 -2.44 -53.46 -7.39
N GLY A 159 -2.56 -52.37 -6.61
CA GLY A 159 -1.55 -51.84 -5.70
C GLY A 159 -2.11 -50.61 -4.95
N VAL A 160 -2.88 -50.85 -3.89
CA VAL A 160 -3.46 -49.84 -2.98
C VAL A 160 -2.38 -49.32 -2.01
N GLU A 161 -2.30 -48.00 -1.77
CA GLU A 161 -2.39 -47.46 -0.40
C GLU A 161 -2.50 -45.92 -0.33
N ASN A 162 -3.63 -45.50 0.25
CA ASN A 162 -3.83 -44.48 1.29
C ASN A 162 -3.44 -42.99 1.04
N ILE A 163 -4.49 -42.15 1.03
CA ILE A 163 -4.49 -40.69 1.22
C ILE A 163 -4.94 -40.38 2.66
N PRO A 164 -4.43 -39.32 3.29
CA PRO A 164 -5.35 -38.34 3.91
C PRO A 164 -5.07 -36.88 3.49
N PRO A 165 -6.03 -35.96 3.73
CA PRO A 165 -6.25 -34.73 2.96
C PRO A 165 -5.50 -33.49 3.50
N PRO A 166 -5.35 -32.40 2.71
CA PRO A 166 -4.90 -31.12 3.25
C PRO A 166 -6.03 -30.44 4.03
N GLN A 167 -5.89 -30.38 5.36
CA GLN A 167 -6.73 -29.55 6.21
C GLN A 167 -6.30 -28.08 6.19
N ARG A 168 -7.34 -27.23 6.22
CA ARG A 168 -7.32 -25.78 6.37
C ARG A 168 -6.53 -25.34 7.59
N VAL A 169 -5.87 -24.19 7.50
CA VAL A 169 -5.52 -23.38 8.67
C VAL A 169 -6.06 -21.96 8.48
N SER A 170 -6.88 -21.59 9.44
CA SER A 170 -7.53 -20.32 9.71
C SER A 170 -6.54 -19.24 10.13
N GLU A 171 -6.83 -18.01 9.72
CA GLU A 171 -6.26 -16.78 10.28
C GLU A 171 -6.74 -16.61 11.72
N ASP A 172 -5.83 -16.45 12.67
CA ASP A 172 -6.06 -15.70 13.91
C ASP A 172 -4.80 -14.90 14.25
N MET A 173 -5.01 -13.60 14.41
CA MET A 173 -4.03 -12.56 14.66
C MET A 173 -4.00 -12.28 16.16
N GLU A 174 -2.95 -12.71 16.86
CA GLU A 174 -2.59 -12.19 18.18
C GLU A 174 -1.17 -11.65 18.15
N VAL A 175 -1.07 -10.33 18.22
CA VAL A 175 0.18 -9.61 18.49
C VAL A 175 0.35 -9.60 20.00
N LEU A 176 1.23 -10.47 20.51
CA LEU A 176 1.62 -10.45 21.91
C LEU A 176 2.68 -9.37 22.13
N GLU A 177 2.37 -8.49 23.07
CA GLU A 177 3.24 -7.47 23.64
C GLU A 177 4.50 -8.12 24.24
N ALA A 178 5.68 -7.64 23.86
CA ALA A 178 6.91 -7.93 24.59
C ALA A 178 7.22 -6.74 25.51
N GLU A 179 6.89 -6.91 26.79
CA GLU A 179 7.38 -6.08 27.88
C GLU A 179 8.89 -6.26 28.07
N MET A 180 9.49 -5.17 28.53
CA MET A 180 10.90 -4.95 28.80
C MET A 180 11.30 -5.40 30.21
N ILE A 181 12.38 -6.18 30.38
CA ILE A 181 13.22 -6.14 31.61
C ILE A 181 14.71 -6.49 31.27
N PRO A 182 15.72 -6.22 32.13
CA PRO A 182 16.74 -5.20 31.91
C PRO A 182 18.19 -5.74 31.85
N GLN A 183 19.13 -4.84 31.56
CA GLN A 183 20.58 -5.07 31.54
C GLN A 183 21.13 -5.72 32.84
N SER A 184 22.05 -6.68 32.69
CA SER A 184 23.07 -6.98 33.69
C SER A 184 24.39 -7.45 33.07
N HIS A 185 25.43 -6.62 33.26
CA HIS A 185 26.85 -6.93 33.52
C HIS A 185 27.47 -8.28 33.11
N LEU A 186 28.56 -8.22 32.31
CA LEU A 186 29.83 -8.94 32.55
C LEU A 186 30.92 -8.34 31.63
N LYS A 187 31.75 -7.40 32.14
CA LYS A 187 33.11 -7.57 32.68
C LYS A 187 34.18 -7.90 31.62
N GLU A 188 35.15 -6.99 31.51
CA GLU A 188 36.43 -7.14 30.79
C GLU A 188 37.10 -8.49 31.08
N THR A 189 37.61 -9.13 30.03
CA THR A 189 38.87 -9.88 30.09
C THR A 189 39.63 -9.74 28.78
N ASN A 190 40.89 -9.37 28.97
CA ASN A 190 42.07 -9.34 28.14
C ASN A 190 42.47 -10.70 27.51
N GLU A 191 43.49 -10.62 26.62
CA GLU A 191 44.41 -11.67 26.11
C GLU A 191 44.09 -12.22 24.70
N THR A 192 44.88 -12.02 23.64
CA THR A 192 46.31 -12.32 23.27
C THR A 192 46.38 -13.54 22.32
N GLY A 193 46.89 -13.31 21.10
CA GLY A 193 47.39 -14.32 20.15
C GLY A 193 46.29 -15.04 19.34
N THR A 194 46.42 -15.45 18.09
CA THR A 194 47.59 -15.77 17.25
C THR A 194 47.14 -15.78 15.78
N ARG A 195 48.12 -15.57 14.89
CA ARG A 195 48.06 -15.40 13.43
C ARG A 195 47.58 -16.65 12.68
N HIS A 196 46.91 -16.48 11.53
CA HIS A 196 47.06 -17.40 10.39
C HIS A 196 46.93 -16.66 9.05
N LEU A 197 47.95 -16.85 8.20
CA LEU A 197 48.10 -16.31 6.85
C LEU A 197 47.13 -16.95 5.84
N CYS A 198 46.76 -16.18 4.81
CA CYS A 198 47.00 -16.56 3.40
C CYS A 198 47.22 -15.30 2.54
N ASN A 199 48.24 -15.38 1.68
CA ASN A 199 48.90 -14.32 0.93
C ASN A 199 48.68 -14.50 -0.58
N GLY A 200 48.75 -13.38 -1.32
CA GLY A 200 49.20 -13.26 -2.72
C GLY A 200 48.13 -12.80 -3.70
N ASN A 201 48.31 -11.80 -4.59
CA ASN A 201 49.38 -10.86 -4.98
C ASN A 201 48.64 -9.78 -5.83
N GLY A 202 49.02 -8.52 -6.00
CA GLY A 202 50.21 -7.77 -5.62
C GLY A 202 50.16 -6.33 -6.15
N GLN A 203 51.35 -5.73 -6.17
CA GLN A 203 51.76 -4.38 -6.62
C GLN A 203 51.79 -3.28 -5.55
N THR A 204 53.00 -3.21 -4.99
CA THR A 204 53.64 -2.19 -4.17
C THR A 204 53.75 -0.84 -4.88
N ASN A 205 53.38 0.23 -4.19
CA ASN A 205 54.12 1.49 -4.24
C ASN A 205 54.41 1.88 -2.79
N GLU A 206 55.70 2.03 -2.49
CA GLU A 206 56.23 2.44 -1.19
C GLU A 206 55.88 3.90 -0.91
N THR A 207 55.18 4.15 0.20
CA THR A 207 55.27 5.43 0.90
C THR A 207 55.11 5.17 2.40
N ASP A 208 56.22 5.39 3.11
CA ASP A 208 56.27 6.03 4.43
C ASP A 208 55.45 5.39 5.57
N TRP A 209 56.14 4.72 6.50
CA TRP A 209 55.56 4.22 7.74
C TRP A 209 55.18 5.40 8.66
N GLN A 210 54.02 5.98 8.39
CA GLN A 210 53.44 7.04 9.20
C GLN A 210 52.89 6.49 10.52
N ASP A 211 53.40 7.11 11.58
CA ASP A 211 53.09 7.04 13.00
C ASP A 211 51.80 6.28 13.42
N PRO A 212 51.89 5.15 14.14
CA PRO A 212 50.72 4.39 14.61
C PRO A 212 49.85 5.15 15.63
N ASN A 213 50.31 6.28 16.18
CA ASN A 213 49.49 7.13 17.04
C ASN A 213 48.43 7.94 16.28
N LEU A 214 48.67 8.27 15.00
CA LEU A 214 47.75 9.08 14.19
C LEU A 214 46.46 8.32 13.87
N THR A 215 46.57 7.01 13.63
CA THR A 215 45.43 6.13 13.34
C THR A 215 44.60 5.83 14.58
N LEU A 216 45.24 5.70 15.76
CA LEU A 216 44.56 5.49 17.03
C LEU A 216 43.71 6.71 17.43
N GLU A 217 44.27 7.91 17.36
CA GLU A 217 43.54 9.13 17.70
C GLU A 217 42.41 9.43 16.70
N GLU A 218 42.59 9.08 15.42
CA GLU A 218 41.51 9.17 14.45
C GLU A 218 40.37 8.18 14.75
N LEU A 219 40.68 6.91 15.06
CA LEU A 219 39.67 5.92 15.45
C LEU A 219 38.93 6.33 16.72
N LYS A 220 39.66 6.86 17.71
CA LYS A 220 39.09 7.37 18.96
C LYS A 220 38.20 8.60 18.71
N SER A 221 38.56 9.45 17.75
CA SER A 221 37.72 10.57 17.34
C SER A 221 36.42 10.11 16.66
N LYS A 222 36.49 9.10 15.79
CA LYS A 222 35.32 8.50 15.11
C LYS A 222 34.38 7.80 16.08
N LEU A 223 34.92 7.11 17.09
CA LEU A 223 34.11 6.50 18.14
C LEU A 223 33.29 7.55 18.92
N ARG A 224 33.91 8.67 19.30
CA ARG A 224 33.20 9.78 19.97
C ARG A 224 32.07 10.35 19.10
N VAL A 225 32.30 10.49 17.80
CA VAL A 225 31.28 10.98 16.86
C VAL A 225 30.12 9.98 16.76
N MET A 226 30.40 8.68 16.67
CA MET A 226 29.36 7.65 16.67
C MET A 226 28.53 7.63 17.96
N ASP A 227 29.16 7.78 19.12
CA ASP A 227 28.46 7.82 20.40
C ASP A 227 27.50 9.02 20.49
N ILE A 228 27.87 10.17 19.92
CA ILE A 228 27.01 11.36 19.86
C ILE A 228 25.82 11.09 18.93
N ASN A 229 26.08 10.57 17.73
CA ASN A 229 25.03 10.26 16.76
C ASN A 229 24.04 9.20 17.29
N LEU A 230 24.55 8.22 18.04
CA LEU A 230 23.71 7.19 18.68
C LEU A 230 22.78 7.82 19.72
N LYS A 231 23.30 8.71 20.57
CA LYS A 231 22.48 9.45 21.56
C LYS A 231 21.41 10.32 20.90
N GLU A 232 21.74 10.96 19.78
CA GLU A 232 20.77 11.76 19.02
C GLU A 232 19.66 10.88 18.41
N ALA A 233 20.03 9.73 17.86
CA ALA A 233 19.08 8.76 17.35
C ALA A 233 18.14 8.24 18.47
N ASP A 234 18.68 7.91 19.64
CA ASP A 234 17.90 7.44 20.78
C ASP A 234 16.88 8.50 21.25
N LEU A 235 17.28 9.76 21.36
CA LEU A 235 16.38 10.87 21.68
C LEU A 235 15.27 11.04 20.64
N THR A 236 15.60 10.85 19.36
CA THR A 236 14.63 10.93 18.26
C THR A 236 13.61 9.78 18.35
N VAL A 237 14.08 8.57 18.62
CA VAL A 237 13.21 7.40 18.82
C VAL A 237 12.30 7.58 20.04
N GLU A 238 12.84 8.10 21.15
CA GLU A 238 12.06 8.38 22.36
C GLU A 238 10.94 9.39 22.08
N LYS A 239 11.27 10.53 21.46
CA LYS A 239 10.30 11.56 21.08
C LYS A 239 9.20 11.01 20.16
N LEU A 240 9.57 10.26 19.11
CA LEU A 240 8.60 9.66 18.19
C LEU A 240 7.71 8.63 18.90
N THR A 241 8.25 7.90 19.87
CA THR A 241 7.50 6.92 20.66
C THR A 241 6.48 7.61 21.57
N GLU A 242 6.85 8.73 22.19
CA GLU A 242 5.92 9.56 22.97
C GLU A 242 4.80 10.16 22.11
N GLU A 243 5.13 10.70 20.95
CA GLU A 243 4.14 11.23 20.00
C GLU A 243 3.16 10.13 19.55
N ARG A 244 3.66 8.92 19.22
CA ARG A 244 2.80 7.76 18.91
C ARG A 244 1.88 7.38 20.07
N ARG A 245 2.37 7.41 21.31
CA ARG A 245 1.55 7.16 22.50
C ARG A 245 0.47 8.23 22.67
N ALA A 246 0.78 9.50 22.43
CA ALA A 246 -0.18 10.60 22.50
C ALA A 246 -1.31 10.44 21.47
N ILE A 247 -0.96 10.15 20.21
CA ILE A 247 -1.93 9.91 19.13
C ILE A 247 -2.82 8.70 19.46
N LYS A 248 -2.26 7.62 20.02
CA LYS A 248 -3.03 6.44 20.45
C LYS A 248 -4.11 6.83 21.48
N ARG A 249 -3.74 7.62 22.51
CA ARG A 249 -4.69 8.09 23.54
C ARG A 249 -5.79 8.98 22.95
N GLU A 250 -5.45 9.87 22.02
CA GLU A 250 -6.42 10.74 21.37
C GLU A 250 -7.41 9.93 20.51
N LYS A 251 -6.91 8.95 19.77
CA LYS A 251 -7.75 8.02 19.00
C LYS A 251 -8.71 7.25 19.88
N GLU A 252 -8.26 6.71 21.01
CA GLU A 252 -9.12 6.01 21.98
C GLU A 252 -10.19 6.95 22.58
N LYS A 253 -9.87 8.22 22.78
CA LYS A 253 -10.86 9.22 23.22
C LYS A 253 -11.91 9.47 22.14
N LEU A 254 -11.50 9.67 20.89
CA LEU A 254 -12.41 9.87 19.76
C LEU A 254 -13.33 8.67 19.54
N ASP A 255 -12.80 7.45 19.65
CA ASP A 255 -13.60 6.22 19.52
C ASP A 255 -14.67 6.14 20.63
N ARG A 256 -14.32 6.47 21.88
CA ARG A 256 -15.30 6.55 22.98
C ARG A 256 -16.38 7.60 22.73
N ASP A 257 -16.00 8.80 22.29
CA ASP A 257 -16.95 9.88 21.99
C ASP A 257 -17.89 9.47 20.83
N LEU A 258 -17.37 8.78 19.82
CA LEU A 258 -18.15 8.24 18.70
C LEU A 258 -19.18 7.21 19.17
N GLU A 259 -18.81 6.30 20.09
CA GLU A 259 -19.73 5.32 20.67
C GLU A 259 -20.86 5.98 21.48
N LEU A 260 -20.53 7.01 22.26
CA LEU A 260 -21.53 7.79 23.01
C LEU A 260 -22.53 8.47 22.07
N LEU A 261 -22.04 9.09 20.99
CA LEU A 261 -22.90 9.70 19.98
C LEU A 261 -23.78 8.65 19.29
N ARG A 262 -23.24 7.47 18.95
CA ARG A 262 -24.02 6.37 18.35
C ARG A 262 -25.13 5.88 19.28
N LYS A 263 -24.87 5.75 20.58
CA LYS A 263 -25.85 5.31 21.59
C LYS A 263 -26.93 6.36 21.85
N SER A 264 -26.61 7.65 21.75
CA SER A 264 -27.62 8.72 21.84
C SER A 264 -28.53 8.77 20.61
N ARG A 265 -28.00 8.43 19.43
CA ARG A 265 -28.76 8.40 18.17
C ARG A 265 -29.78 7.26 18.15
N THR A 266 -29.44 6.08 18.68
CA THR A 266 -30.37 4.94 18.77
C THR A 266 -31.50 5.17 19.77
N LYS A 267 -31.27 5.95 20.83
CA LYS A 267 -32.32 6.34 21.80
C LYS A 267 -33.30 7.39 21.28
N LYS A 268 -32.99 8.09 20.18
CA LYS A 268 -33.86 9.12 19.59
C LYS A 268 -34.74 8.63 18.42
N VAL A 269 -34.69 7.35 18.09
CA VAL A 269 -35.57 6.75 17.05
C VAL A 269 -36.71 6.01 17.74
N GLN A 270 -37.57 6.75 18.42
CA GLN A 270 -38.93 6.27 18.71
C GLN A 270 -39.84 6.83 17.62
N VAL A 271 -39.75 6.24 16.43
CA VAL A 271 -40.70 6.51 15.34
C VAL A 271 -41.89 5.59 15.56
N GLY A 272 -42.76 5.99 16.47
CA GLY A 272 -44.09 5.44 16.63
C GLY A 272 -45.08 6.58 16.54
N PHE A 273 -46.15 6.39 15.78
CA PHE A 273 -47.22 7.37 15.61
C PHE A 273 -47.68 7.87 17.01
N PRO A 274 -47.70 9.17 17.31
CA PRO A 274 -47.95 9.64 18.66
C PRO A 274 -49.36 9.19 19.08
N LEU A 275 -49.48 8.39 20.14
CA LEU A 275 -50.79 8.01 20.70
C LEU A 275 -51.66 9.25 21.00
N LEU A 276 -51.01 10.38 21.30
CA LEU A 276 -51.63 11.69 21.43
C LEU A 276 -52.39 12.13 20.17
N TYR A 277 -51.88 11.85 18.97
CA TYR A 277 -52.56 12.20 17.73
C TYR A 277 -53.87 11.41 17.58
N LEU A 278 -53.87 10.09 17.81
CA LEU A 278 -55.11 9.30 17.82
C LEU A 278 -56.10 9.80 18.88
N ALA A 279 -55.62 10.10 20.08
CA ALA A 279 -56.45 10.63 21.15
C ALA A 279 -57.09 11.98 20.77
N THR A 280 -56.33 12.88 20.14
CA THR A 280 -56.86 14.18 19.67
C THR A 280 -57.91 14.03 18.58
N VAL A 281 -57.70 13.14 17.61
CA VAL A 281 -58.66 12.90 16.52
C VAL A 281 -59.95 12.28 17.06
N ALA A 282 -59.85 11.35 18.02
CA ALA A 282 -61.01 10.76 18.68
C ALA A 282 -61.81 11.81 19.48
N LEU A 283 -61.12 12.67 20.24
CA LEU A 283 -61.75 13.73 21.02
C LEU A 283 -62.48 14.75 20.11
N ILE A 284 -61.84 15.18 19.03
CA ILE A 284 -62.45 16.09 18.04
C ILE A 284 -63.69 15.43 17.41
N SER A 285 -63.60 14.15 17.05
CA SER A 285 -64.73 13.40 16.48
C SER A 285 -65.93 13.35 17.42
N VAL A 286 -65.70 13.14 18.73
CA VAL A 286 -66.76 13.13 19.74
C VAL A 286 -67.38 14.52 19.92
N ILE A 287 -66.57 15.57 19.97
CA ILE A 287 -67.06 16.96 20.12
C ILE A 287 -67.89 17.37 18.90
N VAL A 288 -67.41 17.08 17.69
CA VAL A 288 -68.16 17.37 16.44
C VAL A 288 -69.47 16.59 16.40
N GLY A 289 -69.46 15.32 16.80
CA GLY A 289 -70.68 14.50 16.88
C GLY A 289 -71.68 15.04 17.90
N PHE A 290 -71.21 15.50 19.06
CA PHE A 290 -72.05 16.11 20.09
C PHE A 290 -72.66 17.43 19.62
N LEU A 291 -71.89 18.28 18.94
CA LEU A 291 -72.38 19.55 18.39
C LEU A 291 -73.36 19.36 17.23
N ALA A 292 -73.21 18.30 16.43
CA ALA A 292 -74.14 17.98 15.34
C ALA A 292 -75.45 17.32 15.84
N SER A 293 -75.48 16.83 17.08
CA SER A 293 -76.63 16.17 17.69
C SER A 293 -77.47 17.11 18.58
N SER A 294 -77.04 18.36 18.78
CA SER A 294 -77.73 19.38 19.58
C SER A 294 -78.34 20.47 18.70
#